data_AF-A0A255SRV8-F1
#
_entry.id   AF-A0A255SRV8-F1
#
_cell.length_a   1.000
_cell.length_b   1.000
_cell.length_c   1.000
_cell.angle_alpha   90.00
_cell.angle_beta   90.00
_cell.angle_gamma   90.00
#
_symmetry.space_group_name_H-M   'P 1'
#
loop_
_entity.id
_entity.type
_entity.pdbx_description
1 polymer ?
#
loop_
_entity_poly.entity_id
_entity_poly.type
_entity_poly.pdbx_seq_one_letter_code
_entity_poly.pdbx_strand_id
1 'polypeptide(L)'
;MKRTLVLLFYAFVFLPLLAQRLTIDKASFKHDVMNRDAQIDDNLPRDLNDKPCALLKVMVADKVTKCEGGNVGSIVDEGMVKRIYISPTAKYVTLYFQNHFPVKIVFSDYGSINLQSMETYEVALIDSTPGLQPHQAQGNFLLMTVNPVNASVIIDNVHEPLNGDGSLKKYLTNGQHRYIIDAGNAYSPVSGSIEMKGERISLPVTLQSLKASLTINASTFGCQIYINEDYKGTDSWNGELTPGTYLVEARKEGYRPASTTVTLGKQQTETVTLPALQQIFGSLMVDYEPVDADIYMDNRLLGKTPNVFSNIAVGKHSIKISKAGYADYAGSVTIQENQQASINGSLRRSNSASSSLSSVNNSSASGSVVPITVNGVTFNMIKVEGGTFTMGATIEMKEPWGNEKPKHSVSLSTYYIGETEVTQSLWKAVMGNNPSFFKGYNLPVEQVSWNDCQDFVRKLNNLTGKRFRLPTEAEWEFAARGGNKSRHTQYSGSSNIDEVAWYWQNSGDKYIEGDWNVKKILKNKCKTHPVKSKKANELGIYDMSGNVWEWCQDWYGKYSSNAQTNPTGPSSGTYRVCRGGGWNYGARCCRSANRGNDSPDSRSNNLGLRLVLSE
;
A
#
# COMPACT_ATOMS: atom_id res chain seq x y z
N MET A 1 71.73 -51.43 70.20
CA MET A 1 70.39 -50.89 69.87
C MET A 1 70.54 -49.53 69.21
N LYS A 2 70.38 -49.42 67.89
CA LYS A 2 70.22 -48.14 67.20
C LYS A 2 69.18 -48.32 66.10
N ARG A 3 68.01 -47.70 66.31
CA ARG A 3 66.94 -47.56 65.31
C ARG A 3 67.27 -46.31 64.50
N THR A 4 67.43 -46.46 63.19
CA THR A 4 67.58 -45.33 62.26
C THR A 4 66.28 -45.23 61.46
N LEU A 5 65.57 -44.14 61.68
CA LEU A 5 64.38 -43.72 60.96
C LEU A 5 64.83 -43.15 59.60
N VAL A 6 64.31 -43.66 58.48
CA VAL A 6 64.48 -43.04 57.16
C VAL A 6 63.08 -42.69 56.64
N LEU A 7 62.81 -41.38 56.54
CA LEU A 7 61.61 -40.82 55.91
C LEU A 7 61.69 -41.00 54.39
N LEU A 8 60.65 -41.58 53.80
CA LEU A 8 60.39 -41.61 52.37
C LEU A 8 59.56 -40.37 51.99
N PHE A 9 60.17 -39.45 51.22
CA PHE A 9 59.47 -38.33 50.58
C PHE A 9 58.83 -38.82 49.27
N TYR A 10 57.51 -38.80 49.18
CA TYR A 10 56.77 -38.89 47.92
C TYR A 10 56.77 -37.52 47.25
N ALA A 11 57.49 -37.37 46.14
CA ALA A 11 57.34 -36.22 45.25
C ALA A 11 56.34 -36.58 44.14
N PHE A 12 55.10 -36.09 44.24
CA PHE A 12 54.14 -36.07 43.14
C PHE A 12 54.67 -35.14 42.04
N VAL A 13 55.01 -35.71 40.89
CA VAL A 13 55.23 -34.92 39.66
C VAL A 13 53.84 -34.51 39.14
N PHE A 14 53.42 -33.30 39.45
CA PHE A 14 52.32 -32.64 38.75
C PHE A 14 52.83 -32.25 37.36
N LEU A 15 52.43 -33.01 36.33
CA LEU A 15 52.46 -32.51 34.96
C LEU A 15 51.36 -31.44 34.84
N PRO A 16 51.67 -30.17 34.58
CA PRO A 16 50.63 -29.19 34.28
C PRO A 16 49.96 -29.62 32.97
N LEU A 17 48.64 -29.80 33.00
CA LEU A 17 47.82 -29.87 31.79
C LEU A 17 48.08 -28.58 30.99
N LEU A 18 48.79 -28.69 29.88
CA LEU A 18 48.93 -27.61 28.91
C LEU A 18 47.53 -27.34 28.34
N ALA A 19 46.89 -26.26 28.80
CA ALA A 19 45.64 -25.80 28.21
C ALA A 19 45.87 -25.49 26.73
N GLN A 20 45.06 -26.07 25.85
CA GLN A 20 45.17 -25.88 24.41
C GLN A 20 44.53 -24.54 24.01
N ARG A 21 44.92 -23.99 22.86
CA ARG A 21 44.37 -22.72 22.35
C ARG A 21 43.28 -23.02 21.34
N LEU A 22 42.07 -22.55 21.64
CA LEU A 22 40.99 -22.43 20.66
C LEU A 22 41.17 -21.17 19.81
N THR A 23 40.74 -21.25 18.58
CA THR A 23 40.64 -20.17 17.59
C THR A 23 39.26 -20.20 16.97
N ILE A 24 38.81 -19.06 16.45
CA ILE A 24 37.53 -18.99 15.76
C ILE A 24 37.71 -19.58 14.37
N ASP A 25 36.88 -20.55 13.99
CA ASP A 25 36.77 -20.94 12.59
C ASP A 25 36.11 -19.78 11.85
N LYS A 26 36.91 -19.00 11.13
CA LYS A 26 36.43 -17.78 10.48
C LYS A 26 35.31 -18.04 9.46
N ALA A 27 35.28 -19.22 8.85
CA ALA A 27 34.23 -19.59 7.90
C ALA A 27 32.90 -19.95 8.59
N SER A 28 32.94 -20.28 9.88
CA SER A 28 31.76 -20.63 10.68
C SER A 28 30.99 -19.43 11.20
N PHE A 29 31.62 -18.24 11.30
CA PHE A 29 30.95 -17.06 11.83
C PHE A 29 29.91 -16.55 10.83
N LYS A 30 28.63 -16.68 11.16
CA LYS A 30 27.53 -16.26 10.29
C LYS A 30 26.41 -15.56 11.07
N HIS A 31 25.84 -14.53 10.45
CA HIS A 31 24.52 -14.02 10.83
C HIS A 31 23.49 -14.98 10.25
N ASP A 32 22.85 -15.77 11.11
CA ASP A 32 21.80 -16.67 10.69
C ASP A 32 20.46 -15.92 10.68
N VAL A 33 20.27 -15.11 9.63
CA VAL A 33 19.07 -14.29 9.38
C VAL A 33 17.78 -15.11 9.33
N MET A 34 17.89 -16.43 9.08
CA MET A 34 16.75 -17.34 9.05
C MET A 34 16.52 -18.00 10.41
N ASN A 35 17.45 -17.88 11.35
CA ASN A 35 17.33 -18.41 12.71
C ASN A 35 16.71 -17.37 13.63
N ARG A 36 15.40 -17.52 13.82
CA ARG A 36 14.57 -16.64 14.64
C ARG A 36 14.55 -17.05 16.11
N ASP A 37 15.46 -17.90 16.61
CA ASP A 37 15.48 -18.38 18.00
C ASP A 37 15.45 -17.25 19.04
N ALA A 38 16.14 -16.13 18.76
CA ALA A 38 16.05 -14.94 19.62
C ALA A 38 14.66 -14.26 19.57
N GLN A 39 13.95 -14.36 18.45
CA GLN A 39 12.66 -13.67 18.21
C GLN A 39 11.47 -14.42 18.78
N ILE A 40 11.59 -15.73 18.95
CA ILE A 40 10.56 -16.61 19.51
C ILE A 40 10.83 -16.97 20.98
N ASP A 41 11.87 -16.40 21.59
CA ASP A 41 12.15 -16.57 23.02
C ASP A 41 11.31 -15.57 23.82
N ASP A 42 10.21 -16.06 24.39
CA ASP A 42 9.28 -15.26 25.20
C ASP A 42 9.95 -14.59 26.42
N ASN A 43 11.15 -15.05 26.80
CA ASN A 43 11.95 -14.50 27.91
C ASN A 43 13.28 -13.89 27.45
N LEU A 44 13.36 -13.40 26.20
CA LEU A 44 14.58 -12.81 25.65
C LEU A 44 15.14 -11.69 26.56
N PRO A 45 16.38 -11.82 27.08
CA PRO A 45 16.99 -10.82 27.94
C PRO A 45 17.16 -9.47 27.25
N ARG A 46 17.05 -8.38 28.03
CA ARG A 46 17.29 -7.00 27.59
C ARG A 46 18.57 -6.46 28.18
N ASP A 47 19.29 -5.65 27.41
CA ASP A 47 20.49 -4.97 27.87
C ASP A 47 20.17 -3.79 28.80
N LEU A 48 21.21 -3.11 29.30
CA LEU A 48 21.08 -1.97 30.22
C LEU A 48 20.33 -0.77 29.61
N ASN A 49 20.14 -0.74 28.29
CA ASN A 49 19.36 0.29 27.59
C ASN A 49 17.95 -0.20 27.23
N ASP A 50 17.48 -1.28 27.85
CA ASP A 50 16.19 -1.92 27.60
C ASP A 50 16.02 -2.45 26.17
N LYS A 51 17.12 -2.66 25.44
CA LYS A 51 17.08 -3.26 24.09
C LYS A 51 17.12 -4.78 24.17
N PRO A 52 16.25 -5.51 23.45
CA PRO A 52 16.35 -6.96 23.37
C PRO A 52 17.70 -7.41 22.83
N CYS A 53 18.27 -8.45 23.42
CA CYS A 53 19.61 -8.92 23.06
C CYS A 53 19.63 -9.66 21.71
N ALA A 54 20.80 -9.73 21.10
CA ALA A 54 21.12 -10.72 20.08
C ALA A 54 21.42 -12.07 20.74
N LEU A 55 21.26 -13.18 20.02
CA LEU A 55 21.68 -14.50 20.47
C LEU A 55 22.96 -14.93 19.74
N LEU A 56 24.02 -15.25 20.48
CA LEU A 56 25.23 -15.88 19.96
C LEU A 56 25.24 -17.36 20.36
N LYS A 57 25.24 -18.25 19.37
CA LYS A 57 25.45 -19.69 19.53
C LYS A 57 26.92 -20.03 19.27
N VAL A 58 27.60 -20.48 20.31
CA VAL A 58 29.00 -20.90 20.24
C VAL A 58 29.06 -22.43 20.23
N MET A 59 29.51 -23.00 19.11
CA MET A 59 29.77 -24.42 18.95
C MET A 59 31.17 -24.73 19.47
N VAL A 60 31.23 -25.41 20.61
CA VAL A 60 32.48 -25.76 21.30
C VAL A 60 32.25 -26.92 22.27
N ALA A 61 33.13 -27.92 22.24
CA ALA A 61 33.02 -29.09 23.11
C ALA A 61 33.46 -28.81 24.56
N ASP A 62 34.28 -27.78 24.77
CA ASP A 62 34.70 -27.36 26.10
C ASP A 62 33.63 -26.52 26.79
N LYS A 63 33.57 -26.63 28.12
CA LYS A 63 32.62 -25.90 28.93
C LYS A 63 33.03 -24.43 29.01
N VAL A 64 32.09 -23.53 28.70
CA VAL A 64 32.28 -22.09 28.94
C VAL A 64 31.94 -21.80 30.40
N THR A 65 32.95 -21.41 31.17
CA THR A 65 32.84 -21.17 32.61
C THR A 65 32.44 -19.73 32.93
N LYS A 66 32.79 -18.78 32.05
CA LYS A 66 32.50 -17.36 32.21
C LYS A 66 32.50 -16.66 30.85
N CYS A 67 31.73 -15.58 30.73
CA CYS A 67 31.80 -14.63 29.62
C CYS A 67 32.05 -13.22 30.16
N GLU A 68 32.82 -12.42 29.41
CA GLU A 68 33.02 -11.00 29.68
C GLU A 68 32.93 -10.17 28.39
N GLY A 69 32.35 -8.98 28.47
CA GLY A 69 32.18 -8.10 27.32
C GLY A 69 30.89 -8.44 26.57
N GLY A 70 29.93 -7.53 26.62
CA GLY A 70 28.72 -7.58 25.81
C GLY A 70 27.64 -8.59 26.23
N ASN A 71 27.97 -9.65 26.98
CA ASN A 71 27.00 -10.65 27.41
C ASN A 71 26.00 -10.11 28.44
N VAL A 72 24.76 -10.58 28.35
CA VAL A 72 23.65 -10.25 29.24
C VAL A 72 23.09 -11.55 29.81
N GLY A 73 23.10 -11.67 31.14
CA GLY A 73 22.57 -12.86 31.85
C GLY A 73 23.52 -14.06 31.87
N SER A 74 22.95 -15.22 32.22
CA SER A 74 23.66 -16.50 32.34
C SER A 74 23.84 -17.19 30.98
N ILE A 75 24.93 -17.94 30.85
CA ILE A 75 25.19 -18.80 29.69
C ILE A 75 24.23 -19.98 29.78
N VAL A 76 23.47 -20.25 28.71
CA VAL A 76 22.68 -21.48 28.61
C VAL A 76 23.55 -22.52 27.94
N ASP A 77 24.00 -23.50 28.73
CA ASP A 77 24.83 -24.61 28.27
C ASP A 77 23.94 -25.75 27.75
N GLU A 78 23.86 -25.87 26.43
CA GLU A 78 23.12 -26.92 25.72
C GLU A 78 24.08 -28.02 25.22
N GLY A 79 25.08 -28.36 26.04
CA GLY A 79 25.99 -29.47 25.78
C GLY A 79 27.19 -29.07 24.94
N MET A 80 27.08 -29.06 23.62
CA MET A 80 28.15 -28.61 22.72
C MET A 80 27.83 -27.30 21.99
N VAL A 81 26.62 -26.76 22.20
CA VAL A 81 26.24 -25.40 21.84
C VAL A 81 26.09 -24.59 23.11
N LYS A 82 26.62 -23.37 23.11
CA LYS A 82 26.47 -22.40 24.21
C LYS A 82 25.67 -21.23 23.68
N ARG A 83 24.50 -20.99 24.27
CA ARG A 83 23.68 -19.81 23.97
C ARG A 83 24.06 -18.69 24.90
N ILE A 84 24.45 -17.57 24.30
CA ILE A 84 24.91 -16.39 25.01
C ILE A 84 24.14 -15.20 24.45
N TYR A 85 23.36 -14.53 25.29
CA TYR A 85 22.67 -13.31 24.90
C TYR A 85 23.65 -12.14 24.96
N ILE A 86 23.76 -11.39 23.87
CA ILE A 86 24.73 -10.31 23.71
C ILE A 86 23.98 -9.00 23.43
N SER A 87 24.37 -7.91 24.09
CA SER A 87 23.85 -6.58 23.75
C SER A 87 24.14 -6.26 22.28
N PRO A 88 23.17 -5.72 21.51
CA PRO A 88 23.39 -5.29 20.13
C PRO A 88 24.48 -4.23 19.97
N THR A 89 24.84 -3.53 21.06
CA THR A 89 25.90 -2.51 21.04
C THR A 89 27.29 -3.07 21.37
N ALA A 90 27.38 -4.34 21.77
CA ALA A 90 28.64 -4.98 22.12
C ALA A 90 29.60 -5.03 20.93
N LYS A 91 30.88 -4.73 21.20
CA LYS A 91 31.95 -4.80 20.19
C LYS A 91 32.71 -6.12 20.22
N TYR A 92 32.67 -6.81 21.35
CA TYR A 92 33.33 -8.09 21.54
C TYR A 92 32.65 -8.88 22.66
N VAL A 93 32.95 -10.19 22.70
CA VAL A 93 32.74 -11.06 23.86
C VAL A 93 33.99 -11.91 24.07
N THR A 94 34.41 -12.08 25.32
CA THR A 94 35.50 -12.96 25.75
C THR A 94 34.90 -14.16 26.47
N LEU A 95 35.22 -15.36 25.99
CA LEU A 95 34.76 -16.63 26.52
C LEU A 95 35.89 -17.28 27.31
N TYR A 96 35.60 -17.70 28.54
CA TYR A 96 36.52 -18.44 29.40
C TYR A 96 36.10 -19.89 29.44
N PHE A 97 37.06 -20.80 29.35
CA PHE A 97 36.80 -22.23 29.24
C PHE A 97 37.35 -23.00 30.45
N GLN A 98 36.87 -24.22 30.62
CA GLN A 98 37.36 -25.11 31.67
C GLN A 98 38.75 -25.66 31.38
N ASN A 99 39.05 -25.99 30.12
CA ASN A 99 40.26 -26.69 29.70
C ASN A 99 41.08 -25.93 28.63
N HIS A 100 40.58 -24.80 28.11
CA HIS A 100 41.25 -23.99 27.08
C HIS A 100 41.50 -22.55 27.53
N PHE A 101 42.45 -21.89 26.88
CA PHE A 101 42.67 -20.45 27.07
C PHE A 101 41.46 -19.62 26.65
N PRO A 102 41.22 -18.45 27.27
CA PRO A 102 40.12 -17.58 26.89
C PRO A 102 40.18 -17.14 25.42
N VAL A 103 39.02 -17.10 24.76
CA VAL A 103 38.89 -16.66 23.36
C VAL A 103 38.11 -15.36 23.31
N LYS A 104 38.69 -14.34 22.69
CA LYS A 104 38.01 -13.06 22.43
C LYS A 104 37.48 -13.03 21.00
N ILE A 105 36.17 -12.90 20.86
CA ILE A 105 35.47 -12.70 19.60
C ILE A 105 35.24 -11.20 19.44
N VAL A 106 35.89 -10.57 18.46
CA VAL A 106 35.65 -9.18 18.09
C VAL A 106 34.76 -9.17 16.85
N PHE A 107 33.52 -8.65 16.97
CA PHE A 107 32.50 -8.84 15.92
C PHE A 107 32.85 -8.12 14.61
N SER A 108 33.60 -7.02 14.68
CA SER A 108 34.07 -6.29 13.48
C SER A 108 35.09 -7.07 12.65
N ASP A 109 35.70 -8.12 13.18
CA ASP A 109 36.68 -8.94 12.45
C ASP A 109 36.01 -9.86 11.41
N TYR A 110 34.68 -9.98 11.46
CA TYR A 110 33.87 -10.87 10.62
C TYR A 110 32.97 -10.10 9.64
N GLY A 111 33.38 -8.88 9.27
CA GLY A 111 32.69 -8.00 8.31
C GLY A 111 32.06 -6.76 8.97
N SER A 112 31.20 -6.04 8.25
CA SER A 112 30.42 -4.89 8.77
C SER A 112 29.28 -5.31 9.69
N ILE A 113 29.48 -6.37 10.48
CA ILE A 113 28.45 -6.94 11.35
C ILE A 113 28.36 -6.08 12.60
N ASN A 114 27.36 -5.20 12.63
CA ASN A 114 26.83 -4.69 13.88
C ASN A 114 25.76 -5.67 14.35
N LEU A 115 25.91 -6.18 15.58
CA LEU A 115 24.90 -7.06 16.16
C LEU A 115 23.54 -6.37 16.15
N GLN A 116 22.52 -7.08 15.69
CA GLN A 116 21.15 -6.58 15.63
C GLN A 116 20.32 -7.19 16.75
N SER A 117 19.41 -6.39 17.30
CA SER A 117 18.48 -6.81 18.35
C SER A 117 17.61 -7.96 17.84
N MET A 118 17.43 -8.98 18.68
CA MET A 118 16.62 -10.17 18.35
C MET A 118 17.13 -10.98 17.14
N GLU A 119 18.39 -10.84 16.73
CA GLU A 119 18.98 -11.65 15.66
C GLU A 119 19.91 -12.73 16.22
N THR A 120 20.08 -13.83 15.48
CA THR A 120 20.91 -14.98 15.89
C THR A 120 22.21 -15.05 15.09
N TYR A 121 23.32 -15.29 15.77
CA TYR A 121 24.66 -15.44 15.20
C TYR A 121 25.24 -16.77 15.65
N GLU A 122 25.99 -17.43 14.78
CA GLU A 122 26.61 -18.73 15.07
C GLU A 122 28.12 -18.66 14.83
N VAL A 123 28.88 -19.36 15.66
CA VAL A 123 30.35 -19.45 15.55
C VAL A 123 30.85 -20.77 16.11
N ALA A 124 31.79 -21.40 15.41
CA ALA A 124 32.54 -22.55 15.89
C ALA A 124 33.92 -22.13 16.41
N LEU A 125 34.31 -22.72 17.54
CA LEU A 125 35.66 -22.62 18.07
C LEU A 125 36.40 -23.92 17.82
N ILE A 126 37.56 -23.80 17.18
CA ILE A 126 38.41 -24.91 16.77
C ILE A 126 39.81 -24.82 17.34
N ASP A 127 40.50 -25.94 17.53
CA ASP A 127 41.88 -25.92 18.01
C ASP A 127 42.84 -25.26 17.01
N SER A 128 43.76 -24.45 17.52
CA SER A 128 44.68 -23.58 16.75
C SER A 128 45.84 -24.31 16.04
N THR A 129 45.87 -25.63 16.08
CA THR A 129 46.92 -26.47 15.49
C THR A 129 46.28 -27.63 14.75
N PRO A 130 46.79 -28.06 13.57
CA PRO A 130 46.33 -29.30 12.95
C PRO A 130 46.56 -30.41 13.97
N GLY A 131 45.51 -31.16 14.30
CA GLY A 131 45.67 -32.37 15.09
C GLY A 131 46.80 -33.19 14.49
N LEU A 132 47.70 -33.71 15.35
CA LEU A 132 48.62 -34.77 14.96
C LEU A 132 47.79 -35.82 14.24
N GLN A 133 47.91 -35.92 12.91
CA GLN A 133 47.34 -37.02 12.15
C GLN A 133 47.94 -38.28 12.77
N PRO A 134 47.14 -39.20 13.35
CA PRO A 134 47.67 -40.47 13.79
C PRO A 134 48.34 -41.11 12.59
N HIS A 135 49.52 -41.69 12.78
CA HIS A 135 50.07 -42.58 11.75
C HIS A 135 48.97 -43.57 11.35
N GLN A 136 48.83 -43.84 10.05
CA GLN A 136 47.90 -44.81 9.46
C GLN A 136 48.06 -46.26 10.03
N ALA A 137 48.99 -46.45 10.96
CA ALA A 137 49.32 -47.68 11.64
C ALA A 137 48.34 -47.93 12.80
N GLN A 138 47.19 -48.57 12.50
CA GLN A 138 46.49 -49.57 13.34
C GLN A 138 45.01 -49.80 12.96
N GLY A 139 44.47 -49.15 11.92
CA GLY A 139 43.09 -49.41 11.48
C GLY A 139 42.00 -48.75 12.34
N ASN A 140 42.38 -47.89 13.29
CA ASN A 140 41.49 -47.12 14.15
C ASN A 140 40.96 -45.88 13.41
N PHE A 141 39.80 -46.00 12.76
CA PHE A 141 39.17 -44.89 12.06
C PHE A 141 37.65 -44.89 12.21
N LEU A 142 37.10 -43.69 12.31
CA LEU A 142 35.68 -43.41 12.25
C LEU A 142 35.26 -43.32 10.77
N LEU A 143 34.22 -44.06 10.41
CA LEU A 143 33.46 -43.84 9.18
C LEU A 143 32.10 -43.27 9.57
N MET A 144 31.89 -41.98 9.32
CA MET A 144 30.63 -41.30 9.59
C MET A 144 29.87 -41.09 8.28
N THR A 145 28.55 -41.22 8.31
CA THR A 145 27.67 -40.84 7.20
C THR A 145 26.58 -39.94 7.73
N VAL A 146 26.46 -38.73 7.20
CA VAL A 146 25.57 -37.69 7.72
C VAL A 146 24.49 -37.34 6.70
N ASN A 147 23.24 -37.30 7.15
CA ASN A 147 22.10 -36.80 6.41
C ASN A 147 21.42 -35.67 7.21
N PRO A 148 21.27 -34.45 6.67
CA PRO A 148 21.58 -34.03 5.31
C PRO A 148 23.09 -33.87 5.03
N VAL A 149 23.49 -34.03 3.76
CA VAL A 149 24.90 -34.02 3.33
C VAL A 149 25.59 -32.65 3.48
N ASN A 150 24.82 -31.58 3.71
CA ASN A 150 25.33 -30.22 3.90
C ASN A 150 25.60 -29.87 5.37
N ALA A 151 25.53 -30.84 6.28
CA ALA A 151 25.83 -30.62 7.69
C ALA A 151 27.33 -30.31 7.90
N SER A 152 27.64 -29.46 8.88
CA SER A 152 28.98 -29.27 9.41
C SER A 152 29.26 -30.33 10.47
N VAL A 153 30.46 -30.93 10.40
CA VAL A 153 30.92 -31.92 11.38
C VAL A 153 32.14 -31.35 12.09
N ILE A 154 32.09 -31.35 13.42
CA ILE A 154 33.23 -30.98 14.27
C ILE A 154 33.56 -32.20 15.13
N ILE A 155 34.81 -32.66 15.10
CA ILE A 155 35.32 -33.73 15.96
C ILE A 155 36.47 -33.16 16.78
N ASP A 156 36.36 -33.23 18.11
CA ASP A 156 37.33 -32.66 19.07
C ASP A 156 37.72 -31.22 18.74
N ASN A 157 36.73 -30.38 18.48
CA ASN A 157 36.93 -28.99 18.05
C ASN A 157 37.77 -28.87 16.76
N VAL A 158 37.74 -29.85 15.86
CA VAL A 158 38.33 -29.74 14.52
C VAL A 158 37.22 -29.89 13.50
N HIS A 159 37.10 -28.94 12.57
CA HIS A 159 36.13 -29.02 11.47
C HIS A 159 36.56 -30.11 10.49
N GLU A 160 35.68 -31.10 10.29
CA GLU A 160 35.92 -32.23 9.41
C GLU A 160 35.03 -32.10 8.16
N PRO A 161 35.62 -31.94 6.96
CA PRO A 161 34.83 -31.81 5.74
C PRO A 161 34.15 -33.14 5.40
N LEU A 162 32.85 -33.08 5.11
CA LEU A 162 32.12 -34.19 4.51
C LEU A 162 32.47 -34.31 3.01
N ASN A 163 32.54 -35.55 2.53
CA ASN A 163 32.50 -35.85 1.11
C ASN A 163 31.12 -35.47 0.54
N GLY A 164 31.02 -35.35 -0.80
CA GLY A 164 29.76 -34.97 -1.46
C GLY A 164 28.58 -35.93 -1.25
N ASP A 165 28.83 -37.14 -0.77
CA ASP A 165 27.83 -38.13 -0.37
C ASP A 165 27.47 -38.08 1.13
N GLY A 166 27.98 -37.09 1.87
CA GLY A 166 27.81 -36.94 3.32
C GLY A 166 28.69 -37.88 4.14
N SER A 167 29.64 -38.60 3.53
CA SER A 167 30.56 -39.48 4.26
C SER A 167 31.81 -38.74 4.76
N LEU A 168 32.35 -39.19 5.89
CA LEU A 168 33.64 -38.76 6.44
C LEU A 168 34.41 -39.98 6.91
N LYS A 169 35.69 -40.04 6.56
CA LYS A 169 36.63 -41.01 7.12
C LYS A 169 37.70 -40.27 7.91
N LYS A 170 37.74 -40.48 9.22
CA LYS A 170 38.70 -39.83 10.13
C LYS A 170 39.47 -40.83 10.96
N TYR A 171 40.80 -40.74 10.90
CA TYR A 171 41.67 -41.48 11.81
C TYR A 171 41.72 -40.76 13.16
N LEU A 172 41.47 -41.50 14.23
CA LEU A 172 41.43 -40.99 15.60
C LEU A 172 42.35 -41.84 16.49
N THR A 173 42.87 -41.25 17.56
CA THR A 173 43.65 -41.98 18.57
C THR A 173 42.74 -42.92 19.39
N ASN A 174 43.31 -43.81 20.21
CA ASN A 174 42.49 -44.54 21.19
C ASN A 174 42.05 -43.58 22.30
N GLY A 175 40.79 -43.69 22.73
CA GLY A 175 40.22 -42.81 23.75
C GLY A 175 38.84 -42.26 23.36
N GLN A 176 38.34 -41.34 24.18
CA GLN A 176 37.06 -40.68 23.96
C GLN A 176 37.24 -39.46 23.05
N HIS A 177 36.45 -39.41 21.99
CA HIS A 177 36.38 -38.29 21.03
C HIS A 177 34.96 -37.74 21.02
N ARG A 178 34.82 -36.41 20.95
CA ARG A 178 33.53 -35.72 20.95
C ARG A 178 33.19 -35.23 19.56
N TYR A 179 31.93 -35.30 19.17
CA TYR A 179 31.48 -34.80 17.88
C TYR A 179 30.22 -33.92 17.98
N ILE A 180 30.13 -32.95 17.07
CA ILE A 180 28.97 -32.09 16.82
C ILE A 180 28.62 -32.21 15.34
N ILE A 181 27.33 -32.37 15.05
CA ILE A 181 26.80 -32.35 13.70
C ILE A 181 25.63 -31.37 13.68
N ASP A 182 25.74 -30.33 12.85
CA ASP A 182 24.74 -29.27 12.71
C ASP A 182 24.49 -28.95 11.23
N ALA A 183 23.23 -28.72 10.87
CA ALA A 183 22.84 -28.34 9.51
C ALA A 183 22.00 -27.05 9.48
N GLY A 184 22.24 -26.15 10.45
CA GLY A 184 21.51 -24.90 10.61
C GLY A 184 20.06 -25.07 11.08
N ASN A 185 19.27 -24.00 10.93
CA ASN A 185 17.92 -23.89 11.47
C ASN A 185 16.87 -24.88 10.92
N ALA A 186 17.18 -25.59 9.84
CA ALA A 186 16.28 -26.56 9.23
C ALA A 186 16.27 -27.92 9.96
N TYR A 187 17.26 -28.19 10.81
CA TYR A 187 17.45 -29.48 11.47
C TYR A 187 17.84 -29.31 12.94
N SER A 188 17.54 -30.32 13.76
CA SER A 188 18.02 -30.36 15.13
C SER A 188 19.48 -30.83 15.15
N PRO A 189 20.42 -30.12 15.79
CA PRO A 189 21.80 -30.56 15.92
C PRO A 189 21.89 -31.84 16.77
N VAL A 190 22.91 -32.65 16.51
CA VAL A 190 23.24 -33.85 17.27
C VAL A 190 24.67 -33.74 17.78
N SER A 191 24.89 -34.12 19.04
CA SER A 191 26.23 -34.22 19.62
C SER A 191 26.38 -35.50 20.42
N GLY A 192 27.61 -35.96 20.59
CA GLY A 192 27.90 -37.19 21.33
C GLY A 192 29.39 -37.43 21.52
N SER A 193 29.72 -38.60 22.06
CA SER A 193 31.09 -39.08 22.17
C SER A 193 31.22 -40.49 21.60
N ILE A 194 32.36 -40.77 21.00
CA ILE A 194 32.76 -42.07 20.50
C ILE A 194 34.03 -42.52 21.23
N GLU A 195 34.08 -43.79 21.63
CA GLU A 195 35.26 -44.37 22.24
C GLU A 195 36.01 -45.22 21.21
N MET A 196 37.21 -44.81 20.84
CA MET A 196 38.05 -45.54 19.90
C MET A 196 38.94 -46.55 20.66
N LYS A 197 38.86 -47.84 20.30
CA LYS A 197 39.60 -48.95 20.96
C LYS A 197 40.49 -49.74 19.99
N GLY A 198 41.00 -49.09 18.96
CA GLY A 198 41.85 -49.73 17.94
C GLY A 198 41.05 -50.43 16.83
N GLU A 199 39.78 -50.07 16.65
CA GLU A 199 38.88 -50.69 15.68
C GLU A 199 38.18 -49.65 14.80
N ARG A 200 37.57 -50.14 13.71
CA ARG A 200 36.72 -49.32 12.86
C ARG A 200 35.36 -49.12 13.52
N ILE A 201 34.96 -47.87 13.69
CA ILE A 201 33.59 -47.51 14.11
C ILE A 201 32.84 -46.92 12.91
N SER A 202 31.64 -47.45 12.62
CA SER A 202 30.75 -46.86 11.62
C SER A 202 29.60 -46.15 12.34
N LEU A 203 29.41 -44.85 12.08
CA LEU A 203 28.41 -44.02 12.74
C LEU A 203 27.51 -43.30 11.70
N PRO A 204 26.36 -43.88 11.34
CA PRO A 204 25.36 -43.16 10.55
C PRO A 204 24.60 -42.18 11.44
N VAL A 205 24.46 -40.93 11.00
CA VAL A 205 23.71 -39.89 11.69
C VAL A 205 22.72 -39.24 10.74
N THR A 206 21.44 -39.24 11.11
CA THR A 206 20.40 -38.49 10.40
C THR A 206 19.84 -37.44 11.35
N LEU A 207 19.96 -36.17 10.97
CA LEU A 207 19.40 -35.06 11.74
C LEU A 207 17.88 -35.01 11.54
N GLN A 208 17.15 -34.74 12.62
CA GLN A 208 15.69 -34.55 12.57
C GLN A 208 15.37 -33.21 11.91
N SER A 209 14.53 -33.22 10.86
CA SER A 209 14.01 -32.00 10.24
C SER A 209 13.12 -31.23 11.21
N LEU A 210 13.37 -29.93 11.32
CA LEU A 210 12.57 -28.98 12.10
C LEU A 210 11.58 -28.20 11.23
N LYS A 211 11.57 -28.44 9.91
CA LYS A 211 10.72 -27.71 8.97
C LYS A 211 9.23 -27.84 9.32
N ALA A 212 8.51 -26.75 9.15
CA ALA A 212 7.06 -26.66 9.23
C ALA A 212 6.42 -26.87 7.86
N SER A 213 5.20 -27.40 7.84
CA SER A 213 4.37 -27.47 6.62
C SER A 213 3.40 -26.30 6.58
N LEU A 214 3.34 -25.59 5.45
CA LEU A 214 2.44 -24.47 5.25
C LEU A 214 1.60 -24.69 3.99
N THR A 215 0.28 -24.59 4.14
CA THR A 215 -0.68 -24.50 3.03
C THR A 215 -1.21 -23.06 2.93
N ILE A 216 -1.18 -22.49 1.73
CA ILE A 216 -1.70 -21.16 1.42
C ILE A 216 -2.81 -21.32 0.39
N ASN A 217 -3.95 -20.67 0.63
CA ASN A 217 -5.07 -20.61 -0.32
C ASN A 217 -5.45 -19.14 -0.57
N ALA A 218 -5.67 -18.75 -1.82
CA ALA A 218 -6.26 -17.46 -2.17
C ALA A 218 -7.76 -17.58 -2.39
N SER A 219 -8.52 -16.64 -1.83
CA SER A 219 -9.98 -16.60 -2.03
C SER A 219 -10.39 -16.11 -3.43
N THR A 220 -9.51 -15.42 -4.15
CA THR A 220 -9.74 -14.98 -5.53
C THR A 220 -9.00 -15.88 -6.50
N PHE A 221 -9.70 -16.41 -7.49
CA PHE A 221 -9.13 -17.30 -8.52
C PHE A 221 -8.20 -16.55 -9.50
N GLY A 222 -7.19 -17.25 -10.02
CA GLY A 222 -6.12 -16.72 -10.87
C GLY A 222 -5.12 -15.82 -10.15
N CYS A 223 -4.93 -15.96 -8.84
CA CYS A 223 -3.97 -15.15 -8.08
C CYS A 223 -2.60 -15.83 -8.01
N GLN A 224 -1.54 -15.06 -8.16
CA GLN A 224 -0.17 -15.50 -7.95
C GLN A 224 0.17 -15.44 -6.46
N ILE A 225 0.67 -16.55 -5.91
CA ILE A 225 1.08 -16.67 -4.51
C ILE A 225 2.58 -16.38 -4.38
N TYR A 226 2.92 -15.54 -3.41
CA TYR A 226 4.28 -15.17 -3.07
C TYR A 226 4.57 -15.43 -1.60
N ILE A 227 5.80 -15.88 -1.31
CA ILE A 227 6.34 -15.98 0.05
C ILE A 227 7.65 -15.19 0.08
N ASN A 228 7.71 -14.14 0.88
CA ASN A 228 8.87 -13.22 0.94
C ASN A 228 9.30 -12.74 -0.47
N GLU A 229 8.34 -12.33 -1.29
CA GLU A 229 8.52 -11.90 -2.70
C GLU A 229 8.88 -12.99 -3.71
N ASP A 230 9.13 -14.23 -3.28
CA ASP A 230 9.33 -15.36 -4.19
C ASP A 230 7.99 -15.90 -4.69
N TYR A 231 7.80 -15.96 -6.01
CA TYR A 231 6.65 -16.62 -6.62
C TYR A 231 6.66 -18.12 -6.33
N LYS A 232 5.53 -18.68 -5.87
CA LYS A 232 5.39 -20.09 -5.51
C LYS A 232 4.36 -20.86 -6.33
N GLY A 233 3.34 -20.20 -6.87
CA GLY A 233 2.28 -20.86 -7.63
C GLY A 233 1.06 -19.99 -7.84
N THR A 234 -0.01 -20.58 -8.39
CA THR A 234 -1.28 -19.91 -8.65
C THR A 234 -2.37 -20.51 -7.77
N ASP A 235 -3.20 -19.66 -7.18
CA ASP A 235 -4.36 -19.95 -6.31
C ASP A 235 -4.08 -20.63 -4.98
N SER A 236 -3.14 -21.57 -4.96
CA SER A 236 -2.72 -22.24 -3.75
C SER A 236 -1.25 -22.63 -3.81
N TRP A 237 -0.68 -22.88 -2.64
CA TRP A 237 0.64 -23.46 -2.50
C TRP A 237 0.70 -24.32 -1.24
N ASN A 238 1.41 -25.45 -1.29
CA ASN A 238 1.72 -26.29 -0.14
C ASN A 238 3.20 -26.65 -0.20
N GLY A 239 3.92 -26.49 0.91
CA GLY A 239 5.29 -26.95 1.02
C GLY A 239 5.87 -26.83 2.42
N GLU A 240 7.12 -27.23 2.55
CA GLU A 240 7.87 -27.15 3.80
C GLU A 240 8.76 -25.91 3.85
N LEU A 241 8.77 -25.23 4.99
CA LEU A 241 9.59 -24.07 5.28
C LEU A 241 10.34 -24.28 6.59
N THR A 242 11.50 -23.64 6.76
CA THR A 242 12.16 -23.61 8.06
C THR A 242 11.28 -22.89 9.09
N PRO A 243 11.44 -23.13 10.39
CA PRO A 243 10.78 -22.31 11.40
C PRO A 243 11.14 -20.84 11.22
N GLY A 244 10.15 -19.96 11.32
CA GLY A 244 10.34 -18.53 11.12
C GLY A 244 9.06 -17.79 10.70
N THR A 245 9.22 -16.50 10.41
CA THR A 245 8.13 -15.60 10.03
C THR A 245 8.20 -15.29 8.54
N TYR A 246 7.06 -15.44 7.85
CA TYR A 246 6.94 -15.33 6.41
C TYR A 246 5.87 -14.31 6.03
N LEU A 247 6.19 -13.39 5.12
CA LEU A 247 5.18 -12.57 4.44
C LEU A 247 4.58 -13.38 3.30
N VAL A 248 3.30 -13.68 3.40
CA VAL A 248 2.55 -14.39 2.38
C VAL A 248 1.64 -13.40 1.67
N GLU A 249 1.67 -13.39 0.34
CA GLU A 249 0.91 -12.43 -0.47
C GLU A 249 0.26 -13.08 -1.69
N ALA A 250 -0.97 -12.68 -2.00
CA ALA A 250 -1.64 -12.98 -3.24
C ALA A 250 -1.67 -11.71 -4.11
N ARG A 251 -1.20 -11.83 -5.35
CA ARG A 251 -1.19 -10.75 -6.35
C ARG A 251 -2.02 -11.16 -7.56
N LYS A 252 -2.72 -10.19 -8.14
CA LYS A 252 -3.40 -10.35 -9.43
C LYS A 252 -3.43 -9.02 -10.15
N GLU A 253 -3.12 -9.03 -11.45
CA GLU A 253 -3.20 -7.82 -12.28
C GLU A 253 -4.61 -7.23 -12.21
N GLY A 254 -4.70 -5.94 -11.93
CA GLY A 254 -5.96 -5.23 -11.79
C GLY A 254 -6.63 -5.29 -10.42
N TYR A 255 -5.95 -5.86 -9.41
CA TYR A 255 -6.46 -5.98 -8.05
C TYR A 255 -5.46 -5.45 -7.03
N ARG A 256 -5.94 -5.01 -5.86
CA ARG A 256 -5.08 -4.73 -4.70
C ARG A 256 -4.56 -6.05 -4.13
N PRO A 257 -3.24 -6.20 -3.92
CA PRO A 257 -2.70 -7.39 -3.26
C PRO A 257 -3.29 -7.58 -1.87
N ALA A 258 -3.41 -8.84 -1.47
CA ALA A 258 -3.75 -9.21 -0.10
C ALA A 258 -2.55 -9.93 0.52
N SER A 259 -2.11 -9.48 1.68
CA SER A 259 -0.97 -10.08 2.38
C SER A 259 -1.23 -10.29 3.86
N THR A 260 -0.51 -11.26 4.43
CA THR A 260 -0.47 -11.52 5.87
C THR A 260 0.89 -12.05 6.26
N THR A 261 1.23 -11.89 7.53
CA THR A 261 2.42 -12.51 8.12
C THR A 261 2.03 -13.82 8.79
N VAL A 262 2.85 -14.87 8.59
CA VAL A 262 2.64 -16.21 9.14
C VAL A 262 3.89 -16.60 9.92
N THR A 263 3.75 -16.94 11.19
CA THR A 263 4.85 -17.43 12.03
C THR A 263 4.73 -18.94 12.18
N LEU A 264 5.76 -19.67 11.76
CA LEU A 264 5.85 -21.12 11.79
C LEU A 264 6.88 -21.55 12.84
N GLY A 265 6.42 -22.34 13.81
CA GLY A 265 7.24 -23.05 14.79
C GLY A 265 7.80 -24.38 14.25
N LYS A 266 8.62 -25.04 15.06
CA LYS A 266 9.27 -26.32 14.71
C LYS A 266 8.22 -27.40 14.43
N GLN A 267 8.29 -28.04 13.27
CA GLN A 267 7.38 -29.11 12.83
C GLN A 267 5.88 -28.74 12.86
N GLN A 268 5.55 -27.45 12.87
CA GLN A 268 4.17 -26.98 12.87
C GLN A 268 3.52 -27.25 11.50
N THR A 269 2.22 -27.51 11.49
CA THR A 269 1.42 -27.49 10.27
C THR A 269 0.46 -26.31 10.34
N GLU A 270 0.50 -25.44 9.34
CA GLU A 270 -0.37 -24.27 9.26
C GLU A 270 -1.10 -24.18 7.93
N THR A 271 -2.30 -23.61 7.98
CA THR A 271 -3.10 -23.30 6.78
C THR A 271 -3.57 -21.86 6.84
N VAL A 272 -3.26 -21.10 5.79
CA VAL A 272 -3.54 -19.68 5.71
C VAL A 272 -4.41 -19.43 4.48
N THR A 273 -5.55 -18.78 4.69
CA THR A 273 -6.43 -18.36 3.60
C THR A 273 -6.36 -16.84 3.47
N LEU A 274 -5.87 -16.36 2.33
CA LEU A 274 -5.82 -14.94 2.02
C LEU A 274 -7.22 -14.44 1.59
N PRO A 275 -7.63 -13.24 2.03
CA PRO A 275 -8.95 -12.70 1.72
C PRO A 275 -9.09 -12.43 0.22
N ALA A 276 -10.34 -12.25 -0.23
CA ALA A 276 -10.61 -11.89 -1.61
C ALA A 276 -9.95 -10.54 -1.96
N LEU A 277 -9.24 -10.49 -3.08
CA LEU A 277 -8.57 -9.28 -3.55
C LEU A 277 -9.61 -8.26 -4.01
N GLN A 278 -9.34 -6.98 -3.74
CA GLN A 278 -10.21 -5.88 -4.16
C GLN A 278 -9.85 -5.44 -5.58
N GLN A 279 -10.79 -5.57 -6.52
CA GLN A 279 -10.57 -5.11 -7.88
C GLN A 279 -10.41 -3.58 -7.92
N ILE A 280 -9.46 -3.12 -8.72
CA ILE A 280 -9.17 -1.71 -8.90
C ILE A 280 -9.85 -1.25 -10.19
N PHE A 281 -10.43 -0.05 -10.14
CA PHE A 281 -11.14 0.54 -11.26
C PHE A 281 -10.56 1.91 -11.65
N GLY A 282 -10.73 2.27 -12.91
CA GLY A 282 -10.51 3.60 -13.48
C GLY A 282 -11.69 4.00 -14.36
N SER A 283 -11.46 4.96 -15.25
CA SER A 283 -12.47 5.40 -16.21
C SER A 283 -11.92 5.51 -17.62
N LEU A 284 -12.82 5.43 -18.61
CA LEU A 284 -12.50 5.57 -20.03
C LEU A 284 -13.38 6.65 -20.65
N MET A 285 -12.77 7.64 -21.30
CA MET A 285 -13.42 8.52 -22.26
C MET A 285 -13.25 7.96 -23.67
N VAL A 286 -14.37 7.91 -24.40
CA VAL A 286 -14.40 7.59 -25.82
C VAL A 286 -15.03 8.76 -26.56
N ASP A 287 -14.22 9.51 -27.28
CA ASP A 287 -14.61 10.74 -27.99
C ASP A 287 -14.38 10.58 -29.49
N TYR A 288 -15.34 9.95 -30.18
CA TYR A 288 -15.25 9.63 -31.60
C TYR A 288 -16.40 10.25 -32.41
N GLU A 289 -16.07 10.79 -33.59
CA GLU A 289 -17.05 11.20 -34.61
C GLU A 289 -17.35 10.05 -35.59
N PRO A 290 -18.59 9.90 -36.11
CA PRO A 290 -19.78 10.65 -35.74
C PRO A 290 -20.23 10.31 -34.31
N VAL A 291 -20.99 11.23 -33.70
CA VAL A 291 -21.71 10.94 -32.46
C VAL A 291 -22.71 9.81 -32.67
N ASP A 292 -23.13 9.15 -31.58
CA ASP A 292 -24.05 8.00 -31.60
C ASP A 292 -23.44 6.74 -32.29
N ALA A 293 -22.11 6.61 -32.36
CA ALA A 293 -21.43 5.38 -32.77
C ALA A 293 -21.35 4.40 -31.61
N ASP A 294 -21.62 3.12 -31.85
CA ASP A 294 -21.55 2.06 -30.85
C ASP A 294 -20.11 1.84 -30.39
N ILE A 295 -19.92 1.79 -29.08
CA ILE A 295 -18.65 1.58 -28.40
C ILE A 295 -18.68 0.18 -27.82
N TYR A 296 -17.76 -0.66 -28.25
CA TYR A 296 -17.55 -2.00 -27.71
C TYR A 296 -16.23 -2.03 -26.94
N MET A 297 -16.26 -2.64 -25.76
CA MET A 297 -15.07 -2.97 -24.97
C MET A 297 -15.05 -4.47 -24.74
N ASP A 298 -13.93 -5.13 -25.08
CA ASP A 298 -13.78 -6.59 -24.95
C ASP A 298 -14.96 -7.37 -25.55
N ASN A 299 -15.33 -6.96 -26.77
CA ASN A 299 -16.45 -7.48 -27.56
C ASN A 299 -17.86 -7.30 -26.94
N ARG A 300 -18.00 -6.52 -25.87
CA ARG A 300 -19.30 -6.16 -25.26
C ARG A 300 -19.67 -4.72 -25.58
N LEU A 301 -20.92 -4.50 -25.99
CA LEU A 301 -21.44 -3.14 -26.19
C LEU A 301 -21.45 -2.40 -24.85
N LEU A 302 -20.68 -1.33 -24.77
CA LEU A 302 -20.50 -0.52 -23.57
C LEU A 302 -21.39 0.73 -23.59
N GLY A 303 -21.60 1.31 -24.77
CA GLY A 303 -22.44 2.51 -24.94
C GLY A 303 -22.27 3.12 -26.33
N LYS A 304 -22.49 4.42 -26.45
CA LYS A 304 -22.34 5.16 -27.71
C LYS A 304 -21.53 6.43 -27.58
N THR A 305 -20.88 6.90 -28.64
CA THR A 305 -20.00 8.09 -28.63
C THR A 305 -20.76 9.43 -28.55
N PRO A 306 -20.16 10.48 -27.96
CA PRO A 306 -19.06 10.42 -27.01
C PRO A 306 -19.58 9.97 -25.64
N ASN A 307 -18.76 9.24 -24.87
CA ASN A 307 -19.16 8.81 -23.52
C ASN A 307 -17.97 8.62 -22.59
N VAL A 308 -18.25 8.71 -21.29
CA VAL A 308 -17.33 8.40 -20.20
C VAL A 308 -17.87 7.21 -19.42
N PHE A 309 -17.11 6.14 -19.38
CA PHE A 309 -17.41 4.95 -18.61
C PHE A 309 -16.58 4.96 -17.34
N SER A 310 -17.26 4.90 -16.19
CA SER A 310 -16.64 4.72 -14.89
C SER A 310 -16.66 3.25 -14.49
N ASN A 311 -15.87 2.89 -13.49
CA ASN A 311 -15.76 1.51 -12.99
C ASN A 311 -15.27 0.52 -14.05
N ILE A 312 -14.37 0.95 -14.93
CA ILE A 312 -13.68 0.03 -15.84
C ILE A 312 -12.52 -0.58 -15.08
N ALA A 313 -12.39 -1.91 -15.12
CA ALA A 313 -11.27 -2.60 -14.50
C ALA A 313 -9.94 -1.98 -14.98
N VAL A 314 -8.97 -1.81 -14.09
CA VAL A 314 -7.64 -1.37 -14.55
C VAL A 314 -6.96 -2.50 -15.33
N GLY A 315 -6.20 -2.14 -16.35
CA GLY A 315 -5.61 -3.10 -17.29
C GLY A 315 -5.81 -2.69 -18.74
N LYS A 316 -5.34 -3.54 -19.65
CA LYS A 316 -5.46 -3.32 -21.10
C LYS A 316 -6.79 -3.87 -21.61
N HIS A 317 -7.60 -3.02 -22.22
CA HIS A 317 -8.89 -3.36 -22.81
C HIS A 317 -8.85 -3.18 -24.33
N SER A 318 -9.50 -4.08 -25.05
CA SER A 318 -9.76 -3.93 -26.49
C SER A 318 -10.96 -3.02 -26.70
N ILE A 319 -10.88 -2.13 -27.69
CA ILE A 319 -11.96 -1.19 -28.03
C ILE A 319 -12.30 -1.28 -29.51
N LYS A 320 -13.60 -1.32 -29.81
CA LYS A 320 -14.12 -1.15 -31.17
C LYS A 320 -15.18 -0.04 -31.20
N ILE A 321 -15.09 0.85 -32.17
CA ILE A 321 -16.11 1.89 -32.42
C ILE A 321 -16.74 1.61 -33.77
N SER A 322 -18.08 1.54 -33.82
CA SER A 322 -18.82 1.13 -35.02
C SER A 322 -20.02 2.03 -35.27
N LYS A 323 -20.27 2.39 -36.53
CA LYS A 323 -21.49 3.11 -36.94
C LYS A 323 -21.88 2.65 -38.33
N ALA A 324 -23.17 2.38 -38.54
CA ALA A 324 -23.69 2.08 -39.87
C ALA A 324 -23.30 3.18 -40.88
N GLY A 325 -22.75 2.78 -42.03
CA GLY A 325 -22.23 3.70 -43.05
C GLY A 325 -20.79 4.21 -42.81
N TYR A 326 -20.11 3.72 -41.77
CA TYR A 326 -18.72 4.06 -41.45
C TYR A 326 -17.88 2.79 -41.28
N ALA A 327 -16.58 2.88 -41.56
CA ALA A 327 -15.62 1.82 -41.26
C ALA A 327 -15.34 1.79 -39.75
N ASP A 328 -15.35 0.59 -39.15
CA ASP A 328 -15.07 0.41 -37.73
C ASP A 328 -13.64 0.87 -37.36
N TYR A 329 -13.50 1.46 -36.18
CA TYR A 329 -12.20 1.58 -35.51
C TYR A 329 -11.99 0.38 -34.59
N ALA A 330 -10.78 -0.17 -34.56
CA ALA A 330 -10.35 -1.18 -33.60
C ALA A 330 -9.00 -0.79 -32.99
N GLY A 331 -8.89 -0.88 -31.66
CA GLY A 331 -7.69 -0.51 -30.92
C GLY A 331 -7.68 -1.09 -29.51
N SER A 332 -6.77 -0.61 -28.67
CA SER A 332 -6.72 -0.96 -27.25
C SER A 332 -6.43 0.26 -26.39
N VAL A 333 -6.94 0.27 -25.17
CA VAL A 333 -6.69 1.32 -24.17
C VAL A 333 -6.24 0.70 -22.86
N THR A 334 -5.30 1.33 -22.17
CA THR A 334 -4.88 0.92 -20.82
C THR A 334 -5.56 1.81 -19.79
N ILE A 335 -6.29 1.21 -18.88
CA ILE A 335 -6.96 1.88 -17.77
C ILE A 335 -6.06 1.83 -16.54
N GLN A 336 -5.86 2.97 -15.89
CA GLN A 336 -5.07 3.09 -14.67
C GLN A 336 -5.96 3.49 -13.49
N GLU A 337 -5.52 3.13 -12.28
CA GLU A 337 -6.23 3.40 -11.04
C GLU A 337 -6.54 4.89 -10.89
N ASN A 338 -7.82 5.22 -10.65
CA ASN A 338 -8.28 6.60 -10.45
C ASN A 338 -7.91 7.59 -11.57
N GLN A 339 -7.53 7.09 -12.75
CA GLN A 339 -7.26 7.91 -13.94
C GLN A 339 -8.33 7.67 -15.01
N GLN A 340 -8.57 8.71 -15.80
CA GLN A 340 -9.40 8.63 -16.99
C GLN A 340 -8.52 8.43 -18.22
N ALA A 341 -8.49 7.22 -18.76
CA ALA A 341 -7.92 6.98 -20.07
C ALA A 341 -8.81 7.62 -21.15
N SER A 342 -8.24 8.02 -22.28
CA SER A 342 -8.98 8.69 -23.35
C SER A 342 -8.59 8.15 -24.71
N ILE A 343 -9.59 7.83 -25.53
CA ILE A 343 -9.42 7.57 -26.95
C ILE A 343 -10.28 8.56 -27.74
N ASN A 344 -9.73 9.10 -28.83
CA ASN A 344 -10.43 10.06 -29.67
C ASN A 344 -10.11 9.89 -31.16
N GLY A 345 -11.02 10.32 -32.02
CA GLY A 345 -10.84 10.25 -33.48
C GLY A 345 -12.13 10.44 -34.28
N SER A 346 -12.07 10.16 -35.59
CA SER A 346 -13.24 10.19 -36.46
C SER A 346 -13.25 8.94 -37.33
N LEU A 347 -14.39 8.25 -37.39
CA LEU A 347 -14.64 7.14 -38.30
C LEU A 347 -14.73 7.66 -39.74
N ARG A 348 -14.15 6.91 -40.67
CA ARG A 348 -14.22 7.22 -42.11
C ARG A 348 -15.51 6.64 -42.69
N ARG A 349 -16.20 7.40 -43.55
CA ARG A 349 -17.39 6.91 -44.26
C ARG A 349 -17.02 5.69 -45.10
N SER A 350 -17.84 4.64 -44.97
CA SER A 350 -17.76 3.47 -45.83
C SER A 350 -18.63 3.72 -47.05
N ASN A 351 -18.03 3.78 -48.24
CA ASN A 351 -18.79 3.86 -49.49
C ASN A 351 -19.45 2.50 -49.76
N SER A 352 -20.63 2.25 -49.18
CA SER A 352 -21.59 1.20 -49.58
C SER A 352 -22.90 1.33 -48.78
N ALA A 353 -24.01 1.10 -49.46
CA ALA A 353 -25.37 1.44 -49.04
C ALA A 353 -26.07 0.42 -48.11
N SER A 354 -27.10 0.96 -47.42
CA SER A 354 -28.38 0.37 -47.02
C SER A 354 -28.57 -0.47 -45.73
N SER A 355 -29.46 0.09 -44.89
CA SER A 355 -30.60 -0.48 -44.15
C SER A 355 -30.39 -1.54 -43.07
N SER A 356 -30.81 -1.23 -41.83
CA SER A 356 -32.12 -1.64 -41.28
C SER A 356 -32.24 -1.25 -39.79
N LEU A 357 -33.44 -0.81 -39.39
CA LEU A 357 -33.83 -0.54 -38.01
C LEU A 357 -33.98 -1.85 -37.22
N SER A 358 -33.60 -1.82 -35.94
CA SER A 358 -34.29 -2.60 -34.90
C SER A 358 -34.24 -1.88 -33.56
N SER A 359 -35.43 -1.72 -33.00
CA SER A 359 -35.76 -1.21 -31.68
C SER A 359 -35.62 -2.30 -30.62
N VAL A 360 -34.99 -2.02 -29.47
CA VAL A 360 -35.21 -2.80 -28.25
C VAL A 360 -35.32 -1.85 -27.05
N ASN A 361 -36.35 -2.15 -26.25
CA ASN A 361 -36.89 -1.36 -25.15
C ASN A 361 -35.95 -1.17 -23.95
N ASN A 362 -36.12 0.01 -23.35
CA ASN A 362 -35.66 0.41 -22.02
C ASN A 362 -36.03 -0.60 -20.93
N SER A 363 -35.08 -0.90 -20.06
CA SER A 363 -35.32 -1.28 -18.68
C SER A 363 -34.88 -0.15 -17.75
N SER A 364 -35.84 0.29 -16.95
CA SER A 364 -35.84 1.41 -16.02
C SER A 364 -34.99 1.14 -14.78
N ALA A 365 -34.21 2.15 -14.35
CA ALA A 365 -33.65 2.21 -13.00
C ALA A 365 -33.56 3.66 -12.47
N SER A 366 -34.21 3.85 -11.33
CA SER A 366 -34.04 4.91 -10.32
C SER A 366 -34.42 6.36 -10.69
N GLY A 367 -35.58 6.80 -10.20
CA GLY A 367 -36.14 8.16 -10.36
C GLY A 367 -35.39 9.30 -9.65
N SER A 368 -34.07 9.21 -9.52
CA SER A 368 -33.21 10.25 -8.93
C SER A 368 -32.42 11.07 -9.96
N VAL A 369 -32.25 10.57 -11.19
CA VAL A 369 -31.48 11.24 -12.26
C VAL A 369 -32.37 11.46 -13.48
N VAL A 370 -32.45 12.71 -13.94
CA VAL A 370 -33.23 13.11 -15.12
C VAL A 370 -32.28 13.59 -16.22
N PRO A 371 -32.04 12.79 -17.26
CA PRO A 371 -31.24 13.20 -18.40
C PRO A 371 -32.00 14.20 -19.27
N ILE A 372 -31.30 15.23 -19.75
CA ILE A 372 -31.80 16.27 -20.65
C ILE A 372 -30.86 16.35 -21.84
N THR A 373 -31.42 16.26 -23.06
CA THR A 373 -30.63 16.37 -24.29
C THR A 373 -31.00 17.62 -25.07
N VAL A 374 -30.00 18.40 -25.46
CA VAL A 374 -30.16 19.61 -26.28
C VAL A 374 -29.10 19.62 -27.36
N ASN A 375 -29.54 19.69 -28.63
CA ASN A 375 -28.65 19.73 -29.80
C ASN A 375 -27.54 18.65 -29.76
N GLY A 376 -27.90 17.44 -29.33
CA GLY A 376 -26.98 16.30 -29.25
C GLY A 376 -26.09 16.25 -28.00
N VAL A 377 -26.17 17.24 -27.10
CA VAL A 377 -25.47 17.23 -25.80
C VAL A 377 -26.45 16.81 -24.70
N THR A 378 -26.10 15.75 -23.97
CA THR A 378 -26.88 15.26 -22.82
C THR A 378 -26.22 15.68 -21.51
N PHE A 379 -27.01 16.19 -20.58
CA PHE A 379 -26.62 16.50 -19.21
C PHE A 379 -27.67 15.99 -18.23
N ASN A 380 -27.27 15.74 -16.99
CA ASN A 380 -28.13 15.15 -15.98
C ASN A 380 -28.57 16.18 -14.94
N MET A 381 -29.83 16.07 -14.52
CA MET A 381 -30.38 16.78 -13.37
C MET A 381 -30.64 15.78 -12.24
N ILE A 382 -30.11 16.05 -11.06
CA ILE A 382 -30.20 15.22 -9.87
C ILE A 382 -31.35 15.72 -9.00
N LYS A 383 -32.27 14.83 -8.62
CA LYS A 383 -33.36 15.16 -7.70
C LYS A 383 -32.79 15.41 -6.31
N VAL A 384 -33.08 16.59 -5.76
CA VAL A 384 -32.79 16.95 -4.37
C VAL A 384 -34.11 16.98 -3.64
N GLU A 385 -34.36 15.97 -2.80
CA GLU A 385 -35.55 15.94 -1.95
C GLU A 385 -35.54 17.12 -1.00
N GLY A 386 -36.65 17.85 -0.92
CA GLY A 386 -36.83 18.98 -0.03
C GLY A 386 -36.59 18.60 1.43
N GLY A 387 -36.21 19.59 2.24
CA GLY A 387 -35.81 19.35 3.62
C GLY A 387 -35.48 20.64 4.35
N THR A 388 -35.16 20.53 5.63
CA THR A 388 -34.72 21.65 6.45
C THR A 388 -33.28 21.44 6.88
N PHE A 389 -32.43 22.45 6.68
CA PHE A 389 -31.03 22.40 7.09
C PHE A 389 -30.61 23.69 7.79
N THR A 390 -29.44 23.63 8.45
CA THR A 390 -28.79 24.81 9.01
C THR A 390 -27.82 25.38 7.98
N MET A 391 -28.16 26.54 7.42
CA MET A 391 -27.34 27.25 6.44
C MET A 391 -26.30 28.14 7.13
N GLY A 392 -25.10 28.26 6.54
CA GLY A 392 -23.98 29.06 7.04
C GLY A 392 -22.96 28.28 7.85
N ALA A 393 -22.12 28.99 8.61
CA ALA A 393 -20.98 28.41 9.32
C ALA A 393 -21.38 27.48 10.49
N THR A 394 -21.56 26.20 10.19
CA THR A 394 -21.77 25.09 11.13
C THR A 394 -20.45 24.57 11.72
N ILE A 395 -20.50 23.64 12.67
CA ILE A 395 -19.32 23.24 13.48
C ILE A 395 -18.21 22.59 12.65
N GLU A 396 -18.58 21.89 11.58
CA GLU A 396 -17.67 21.26 10.63
C GLU A 396 -16.96 22.27 9.71
N MET A 397 -17.46 23.51 9.62
CA MET A 397 -16.89 24.56 8.78
C MET A 397 -15.74 25.25 9.51
N LYS A 398 -14.53 24.69 9.40
CA LYS A 398 -13.34 25.29 10.01
C LYS A 398 -13.02 26.65 9.39
N GLU A 399 -12.57 27.57 10.24
CA GLU A 399 -12.14 28.93 9.88
C GLU A 399 -13.16 29.75 9.05
N PRO A 400 -14.44 29.84 9.48
CA PRO A 400 -15.44 30.57 8.71
C PRO A 400 -15.16 32.07 8.70
N TRP A 401 -15.48 32.73 7.60
CA TRP A 401 -15.53 34.19 7.50
C TRP A 401 -16.78 34.75 8.18
N GLY A 402 -16.77 36.06 8.46
CA GLY A 402 -17.88 36.72 9.12
C GLY A 402 -19.18 36.76 8.30
N ASN A 403 -19.07 36.74 6.97
CA ASN A 403 -20.21 36.78 6.05
C ASN A 403 -20.99 35.45 5.94
N GLU A 404 -20.44 34.36 6.49
CA GLU A 404 -21.08 33.04 6.60
C GLU A 404 -21.96 32.93 7.87
N LYS A 405 -22.07 34.02 8.65
CA LYS A 405 -22.81 34.10 9.90
C LYS A 405 -23.95 35.13 9.82
N PRO A 406 -25.02 34.99 10.63
CA PRO A 406 -25.27 33.86 11.54
C PRO A 406 -25.69 32.59 10.80
N LYS A 407 -25.47 31.43 11.43
CA LYS A 407 -26.13 30.20 11.01
C LYS A 407 -27.63 30.32 11.29
N HIS A 408 -28.45 29.81 10.39
CA HIS A 408 -29.91 29.94 10.47
C HIS A 408 -30.61 28.75 9.80
N SER A 409 -31.88 28.54 10.13
CA SER A 409 -32.66 27.41 9.60
C SER A 409 -33.28 27.78 8.25
N VAL A 410 -33.13 26.91 7.26
CA VAL A 410 -33.73 27.07 5.93
C VAL A 410 -34.47 25.79 5.54
N SER A 411 -35.73 25.92 5.15
CA SER A 411 -36.54 24.84 4.56
C SER A 411 -36.67 25.03 3.05
N LEU A 412 -36.39 23.98 2.28
CA LEU A 412 -36.48 23.98 0.83
C LEU A 412 -37.50 22.96 0.33
N SER A 413 -38.23 23.32 -0.71
CA SER A 413 -39.04 22.38 -1.51
C SER A 413 -38.13 21.46 -2.34
N THR A 414 -38.68 20.38 -2.90
CA THR A 414 -37.95 19.51 -3.83
C THR A 414 -37.65 20.26 -5.14
N TYR A 415 -36.45 20.02 -5.69
CA TYR A 415 -35.99 20.57 -6.97
C TYR A 415 -35.00 19.61 -7.62
N TYR A 416 -34.61 19.91 -8.86
CA TYR A 416 -33.51 19.21 -9.51
C TYR A 416 -32.34 20.15 -9.75
N ILE A 417 -31.11 19.70 -9.52
CA ILE A 417 -29.89 20.48 -9.74
C ILE A 417 -28.95 19.74 -10.68
N GLY A 418 -28.19 20.45 -11.50
CA GLY A 418 -27.25 19.85 -12.44
C GLY A 418 -26.25 18.95 -11.71
N GLU A 419 -26.00 17.76 -12.27
CA GLU A 419 -24.99 16.81 -11.77
C GLU A 419 -23.59 17.46 -11.72
N THR A 420 -23.31 18.32 -12.68
CA THR A 420 -22.05 19.05 -12.86
C THR A 420 -22.30 20.54 -13.08
N GLU A 421 -21.23 21.33 -13.08
CA GLU A 421 -21.22 22.66 -13.70
C GLU A 421 -21.66 22.55 -15.18
N VAL A 422 -22.19 23.63 -15.75
CA VAL A 422 -22.49 23.68 -17.20
C VAL A 422 -21.19 23.58 -17.97
N THR A 423 -21.07 22.57 -18.83
CA THR A 423 -19.87 22.36 -19.63
C THR A 423 -19.80 23.32 -20.81
N GLN A 424 -18.60 23.48 -21.36
CA GLN A 424 -18.39 24.25 -22.60
C GLN A 424 -19.14 23.66 -23.79
N SER A 425 -19.30 22.32 -23.85
CA SER A 425 -20.09 21.65 -24.88
C SER A 425 -21.57 22.01 -24.78
N LEU A 426 -22.15 21.98 -23.58
CA LEU A 426 -23.54 22.36 -23.35
C LEU A 426 -23.76 23.85 -23.63
N TRP A 427 -22.85 24.72 -23.16
CA TRP A 427 -22.89 26.14 -23.48
C TRP A 427 -22.90 26.38 -24.99
N LYS A 428 -21.95 25.78 -25.72
CA LYS A 428 -21.84 25.93 -27.17
C LYS A 428 -23.06 25.39 -27.91
N ALA A 429 -23.64 24.28 -27.46
CA ALA A 429 -24.85 23.70 -28.03
C ALA A 429 -26.06 24.65 -27.93
N VAL A 430 -26.14 25.47 -26.88
CA VAL A 430 -27.25 26.41 -26.66
C VAL A 430 -26.96 27.80 -27.22
N MET A 431 -25.73 28.29 -27.07
CA MET A 431 -25.37 29.68 -27.36
C MET A 431 -24.69 29.86 -28.72
N GLY A 432 -24.16 28.79 -29.32
CA GLY A 432 -23.46 28.80 -30.60
C GLY A 432 -22.00 29.26 -30.53
N ASN A 433 -21.49 29.65 -29.35
CA ASN A 433 -20.11 30.09 -29.14
C ASN A 433 -19.49 29.45 -27.89
N ASN A 434 -18.21 29.73 -27.59
CA ASN A 434 -17.56 29.30 -26.35
C ASN A 434 -16.63 30.41 -25.82
N PRO A 435 -17.06 31.18 -24.80
CA PRO A 435 -16.31 32.34 -24.28
C PRO A 435 -15.12 31.96 -23.38
N SER A 436 -15.07 30.72 -22.90
CA SER A 436 -14.13 30.23 -21.88
C SER A 436 -12.68 30.54 -22.20
N PHE A 437 -11.89 30.97 -21.22
CA PHE A 437 -10.45 31.15 -21.34
C PHE A 437 -9.73 29.81 -21.56
N PHE A 438 -10.00 28.81 -20.72
CA PHE A 438 -9.49 27.45 -20.87
C PHE A 438 -10.39 26.70 -21.84
N LYS A 439 -9.81 25.94 -22.77
CA LYS A 439 -10.58 25.24 -23.82
C LYS A 439 -10.64 23.74 -23.57
N GLY A 440 -11.85 23.19 -23.58
CA GLY A 440 -12.10 21.75 -23.54
C GLY A 440 -13.59 21.46 -23.39
N TYR A 441 -14.12 20.50 -24.14
CA TYR A 441 -15.57 20.26 -24.24
C TYR A 441 -16.24 19.98 -22.89
N ASN A 442 -15.58 19.19 -22.04
CA ASN A 442 -16.08 18.81 -20.71
C ASN A 442 -15.52 19.67 -19.58
N LEU A 443 -14.77 20.73 -19.87
CA LEU A 443 -14.46 21.74 -18.87
C LEU A 443 -15.74 22.52 -18.53
N PRO A 444 -15.87 23.08 -17.32
CA PRO A 444 -16.90 24.06 -17.04
C PRO A 444 -16.75 25.25 -18.00
N VAL A 445 -17.88 25.82 -18.42
CA VAL A 445 -17.86 27.12 -19.08
C VAL A 445 -17.51 28.19 -18.05
N GLU A 446 -16.55 29.04 -18.39
CA GLU A 446 -16.16 30.20 -17.60
C GLU A 446 -16.05 31.44 -18.51
N GLN A 447 -15.67 32.61 -17.95
CA GLN A 447 -15.74 33.91 -18.64
C GLN A 447 -17.17 34.31 -19.03
N VAL A 448 -18.14 33.86 -18.22
CA VAL A 448 -19.57 34.16 -18.36
C VAL A 448 -20.05 35.00 -17.20
N SER A 449 -20.74 36.10 -17.52
CA SER A 449 -21.35 36.96 -16.49
C SER A 449 -22.68 36.38 -16.02
N TRP A 450 -23.21 36.90 -14.91
CA TRP A 450 -24.54 36.51 -14.45
C TRP A 450 -25.59 36.80 -15.53
N ASN A 451 -25.46 37.92 -16.25
CA ASN A 451 -26.34 38.28 -17.36
C ASN A 451 -26.23 37.30 -18.54
N ASP A 452 -25.03 36.85 -18.92
CA ASP A 452 -24.88 35.81 -19.94
C ASP A 452 -25.54 34.49 -19.51
N CYS A 453 -25.45 34.15 -18.21
CA CYS A 453 -26.08 32.96 -17.67
C CYS A 453 -27.61 33.02 -17.79
N GLN A 454 -28.22 34.19 -17.60
CA GLN A 454 -29.66 34.38 -17.83
C GLN A 454 -30.04 34.20 -19.30
N ASP A 455 -29.21 34.70 -20.22
CA ASP A 455 -29.43 34.50 -21.66
C ASP A 455 -29.30 33.02 -22.05
N PHE A 456 -28.30 32.31 -21.52
CA PHE A 456 -28.15 30.87 -21.70
C PHE A 456 -29.38 30.11 -21.20
N VAL A 457 -29.83 30.40 -19.96
CA VAL A 457 -31.04 29.78 -19.38
C VAL A 457 -32.26 30.06 -20.25
N ARG A 458 -32.45 31.29 -20.72
CA ARG A 458 -33.59 31.66 -21.58
C ARG A 458 -33.59 30.85 -22.88
N LYS A 459 -32.44 30.76 -23.56
CA LYS A 459 -32.32 29.96 -24.79
C LYS A 459 -32.52 28.47 -24.53
N LEU A 460 -31.94 27.95 -23.44
CA LEU A 460 -32.11 26.56 -23.04
C LEU A 460 -33.59 26.21 -22.79
N ASN A 461 -34.32 27.08 -22.09
CA ASN A 461 -35.76 26.93 -21.86
C ASN A 461 -36.54 26.95 -23.17
N ASN A 462 -36.22 27.85 -24.10
CA ASN A 462 -36.86 27.89 -25.42
C ASN A 462 -36.61 26.61 -26.23
N LEU A 463 -35.41 26.04 -26.15
CA LEU A 463 -35.05 24.81 -26.86
C LEU A 463 -35.70 23.56 -26.27
N THR A 464 -35.97 23.55 -24.95
CA THR A 464 -36.41 22.35 -24.23
C THR A 464 -37.87 22.36 -23.80
N GLY A 465 -38.51 23.53 -23.76
CA GLY A 465 -39.81 23.73 -23.12
C GLY A 465 -39.80 23.55 -21.60
N LYS A 466 -38.62 23.50 -20.97
CA LYS A 466 -38.45 23.29 -19.52
C LYS A 466 -38.24 24.62 -18.79
N ARG A 467 -38.16 24.55 -17.45
CA ARG A 467 -38.02 25.73 -16.56
C ARG A 467 -36.71 25.70 -15.79
N PHE A 468 -35.61 25.76 -16.54
CA PHE A 468 -34.27 25.94 -15.97
C PHE A 468 -34.09 27.36 -15.42
N ARG A 469 -33.22 27.47 -14.42
CA ARG A 469 -32.77 28.71 -13.78
C ARG A 469 -31.42 28.50 -13.10
N LEU A 470 -30.82 29.57 -12.58
CA LEU A 470 -29.75 29.46 -11.61
C LEU A 470 -30.31 28.97 -10.25
N PRO A 471 -29.50 28.26 -9.45
CA PRO A 471 -29.87 27.92 -8.07
C PRO A 471 -30.04 29.19 -7.24
N THR A 472 -30.95 29.14 -6.27
CA THR A 472 -30.83 30.06 -5.13
C THR A 472 -29.58 29.70 -4.31
N GLU A 473 -29.04 30.65 -3.55
CA GLU A 473 -27.89 30.41 -2.69
C GLU A 473 -28.17 29.27 -1.69
N ALA A 474 -29.40 29.21 -1.17
CA ALA A 474 -29.85 28.17 -0.26
C ALA A 474 -29.91 26.79 -0.92
N GLU A 475 -30.49 26.68 -2.12
CA GLU A 475 -30.51 25.43 -2.88
C GLU A 475 -29.10 24.94 -3.21
N TRP A 476 -28.20 25.87 -3.55
CA TRP A 476 -26.82 25.53 -3.81
C TRP A 476 -26.15 24.95 -2.55
N GLU A 477 -26.26 25.62 -1.40
CA GLU A 477 -25.63 25.15 -0.16
C GLU A 477 -26.22 23.82 0.32
N PHE A 478 -27.55 23.66 0.25
CA PHE A 478 -28.20 22.42 0.64
C PHE A 478 -27.73 21.25 -0.23
N ALA A 479 -27.69 21.43 -1.55
CA ALA A 479 -27.16 20.43 -2.47
C ALA A 479 -25.67 20.15 -2.23
N ALA A 480 -24.84 21.18 -2.01
CA ALA A 480 -23.41 21.04 -1.74
C ALA A 480 -23.12 20.26 -0.45
N ARG A 481 -24.03 20.31 0.52
CA ARG A 481 -23.91 19.58 1.79
C ARG A 481 -24.37 18.12 1.68
N GLY A 482 -24.94 17.70 0.56
CA GLY A 482 -25.53 16.36 0.39
C GLY A 482 -27.02 16.28 0.73
N GLY A 483 -27.72 17.42 0.87
CA GLY A 483 -29.15 17.50 1.18
C GLY A 483 -29.52 16.71 2.44
N ASN A 484 -30.64 15.99 2.38
CA ASN A 484 -31.08 15.10 3.47
C ASN A 484 -30.14 13.89 3.73
N LYS A 485 -29.13 13.67 2.88
CA LYS A 485 -28.12 12.62 3.04
C LYS A 485 -26.78 13.16 3.56
N SER A 486 -26.74 14.41 4.01
CA SER A 486 -25.51 15.06 4.44
C SER A 486 -24.75 14.24 5.49
N ARG A 487 -23.43 14.08 5.28
CA ARG A 487 -22.51 13.52 6.29
C ARG A 487 -21.83 14.59 7.15
N HIS A 488 -22.29 15.84 7.10
CA HIS A 488 -21.73 16.98 7.84
C HIS A 488 -20.21 17.15 7.64
N THR A 489 -19.77 17.07 6.38
CA THR A 489 -18.38 17.29 5.99
C THR A 489 -18.11 18.76 5.66
N GLN A 490 -16.85 19.17 5.77
CA GLN A 490 -16.43 20.55 5.49
C GLN A 490 -16.54 20.93 4.00
N TYR A 491 -16.26 19.97 3.13
CA TYR A 491 -16.39 20.09 1.67
C TYR A 491 -17.51 19.18 1.18
N SER A 492 -17.95 19.39 -0.05
CA SER A 492 -19.03 18.60 -0.64
C SER A 492 -18.61 17.14 -0.79
N GLY A 493 -19.11 16.27 0.10
CA GLY A 493 -18.87 14.82 0.08
C GLY A 493 -17.64 14.32 0.86
N SER A 494 -16.73 15.18 1.32
CA SER A 494 -15.55 14.75 2.10
C SER A 494 -15.02 15.85 3.01
N SER A 495 -14.30 15.45 4.07
CA SER A 495 -13.49 16.38 4.86
C SER A 495 -12.04 16.48 4.32
N ASN A 496 -11.68 15.65 3.34
CA ASN A 496 -10.43 15.76 2.60
C ASN A 496 -10.67 16.48 1.27
N ILE A 497 -10.12 17.68 1.13
CA ILE A 497 -10.33 18.52 -0.06
C ILE A 497 -9.81 17.87 -1.35
N ASP A 498 -8.71 17.11 -1.29
CA ASP A 498 -8.07 16.53 -2.48
C ASP A 498 -8.95 15.47 -3.16
N GLU A 499 -9.91 14.90 -2.44
CA GLU A 499 -10.84 13.91 -2.97
C GLU A 499 -11.97 14.52 -3.80
N VAL A 500 -12.34 15.78 -3.50
CA VAL A 500 -13.61 16.37 -3.96
C VAL A 500 -13.44 17.68 -4.72
N ALA A 501 -12.23 18.27 -4.73
CA ALA A 501 -12.01 19.58 -5.32
C ALA A 501 -10.75 19.68 -6.19
N TRP A 502 -10.87 20.49 -7.25
CA TRP A 502 -9.73 21.12 -7.92
C TRP A 502 -9.50 22.52 -7.37
N TYR A 503 -8.36 22.77 -6.76
CA TYR A 503 -8.01 24.03 -6.10
C TYR A 503 -6.52 24.33 -6.28
N TRP A 504 -6.01 25.44 -5.74
CA TRP A 504 -4.71 25.97 -6.18
C TRP A 504 -3.53 25.00 -6.02
N GLN A 505 -3.60 24.07 -5.05
CA GLN A 505 -2.53 23.10 -4.79
C GLN A 505 -2.52 21.97 -5.80
N ASN A 506 -3.68 21.50 -6.28
CA ASN A 506 -3.76 20.30 -7.10
C ASN A 506 -4.25 20.54 -8.54
N SER A 507 -4.51 21.80 -8.93
CA SER A 507 -5.10 22.13 -10.25
C SER A 507 -4.10 22.32 -11.40
N GLY A 508 -2.80 22.17 -11.17
CA GLY A 508 -1.76 22.38 -12.18
C GLY A 508 -0.93 21.12 -12.49
N ASP A 509 0.23 21.31 -13.12
CA ASP A 509 1.13 20.23 -13.55
C ASP A 509 1.62 19.35 -12.39
N LYS A 510 1.70 19.91 -11.17
CA LYS A 510 2.15 19.23 -9.94
C LYS A 510 1.33 19.67 -8.72
N TYR A 511 1.41 18.90 -7.64
CA TYR A 511 0.92 19.34 -6.34
C TYR A 511 1.80 20.47 -5.78
N ILE A 512 1.21 21.54 -5.25
CA ILE A 512 1.90 22.69 -4.69
C ILE A 512 1.75 22.72 -3.16
N GLU A 513 2.87 22.90 -2.47
CA GLU A 513 2.93 23.05 -1.01
C GLU A 513 3.18 24.50 -0.55
N GLY A 514 2.91 24.74 0.73
CA GLY A 514 3.11 26.01 1.43
C GLY A 514 1.99 27.02 1.18
N ASP A 515 2.31 28.31 1.35
CA ASP A 515 1.30 29.35 1.26
C ASP A 515 0.85 29.63 -0.18
N TRP A 516 -0.42 30.03 -0.28
CA TRP A 516 -1.05 30.46 -1.52
C TRP A 516 -0.25 31.59 -2.17
N ASN A 517 0.09 31.44 -3.45
CA ASN A 517 0.85 32.44 -4.17
C ASN A 517 0.54 32.41 -5.67
N VAL A 518 0.07 33.54 -6.20
CA VAL A 518 -0.30 33.67 -7.62
C VAL A 518 0.84 33.30 -8.58
N LYS A 519 2.11 33.60 -8.25
CA LYS A 519 3.24 33.25 -9.11
C LYS A 519 3.47 31.73 -9.17
N LYS A 520 3.25 31.02 -8.05
CA LYS A 520 3.32 29.55 -8.02
C LYS A 520 2.23 28.94 -8.91
N ILE A 521 1.01 29.45 -8.80
CA ILE A 521 -0.17 29.01 -9.55
C ILE A 521 0.06 29.17 -11.06
N LEU A 522 0.51 30.35 -11.49
CA LEU A 522 0.81 30.62 -12.90
C LEU A 522 1.95 29.75 -13.43
N LYS A 523 3.04 29.61 -12.65
CA LYS A 523 4.19 28.76 -13.03
C LYS A 523 3.81 27.27 -13.15
N ASN A 524 2.90 26.81 -12.30
CA ASN A 524 2.40 25.43 -12.28
C ASN A 524 1.27 25.19 -13.30
N LYS A 525 0.90 26.19 -14.12
CA LYS A 525 -0.16 26.10 -15.14
C LYS A 525 -1.50 25.58 -14.59
N CYS A 526 -1.81 25.97 -13.36
CA CYS A 526 -3.09 25.68 -12.75
C CYS A 526 -4.24 26.17 -13.63
N LYS A 527 -5.31 25.37 -13.74
CA LYS A 527 -6.44 25.63 -14.64
C LYS A 527 -7.70 24.87 -14.20
N THR A 528 -8.83 25.14 -14.87
CA THR A 528 -10.04 24.31 -14.77
C THR A 528 -9.79 22.88 -15.26
N HIS A 529 -10.51 21.93 -14.68
CA HIS A 529 -10.45 20.52 -15.04
C HIS A 529 -11.81 20.03 -15.57
N PRO A 530 -11.84 18.88 -16.27
CA PRO A 530 -13.11 18.31 -16.71
C PRO A 530 -14.04 18.09 -15.52
N VAL A 531 -15.31 18.44 -15.69
CA VAL A 531 -16.33 18.16 -14.68
C VAL A 531 -16.39 16.66 -14.37
N LYS A 532 -16.84 16.29 -13.17
CA LYS A 532 -17.01 14.89 -12.74
C LYS A 532 -15.69 14.10 -12.71
N SER A 533 -14.58 14.77 -12.44
CA SER A 533 -13.24 14.15 -12.31
C SER A 533 -12.77 13.97 -10.86
N LYS A 534 -13.55 14.45 -9.88
CA LYS A 534 -13.38 14.21 -8.44
C LYS A 534 -14.59 13.44 -7.87
N LYS A 535 -14.54 13.05 -6.59
CA LYS A 535 -15.66 12.34 -5.95
C LYS A 535 -16.90 13.24 -5.85
N ALA A 536 -18.07 12.68 -6.14
CA ALA A 536 -19.35 13.33 -5.85
C ALA A 536 -19.67 13.32 -4.35
N ASN A 537 -20.63 14.16 -3.97
CA ASN A 537 -21.27 14.07 -2.66
C ASN A 537 -22.34 12.98 -2.58
N GLU A 538 -23.06 12.93 -1.46
CA GLU A 538 -24.04 11.91 -1.11
C GLU A 538 -25.25 11.84 -2.04
N LEU A 539 -25.47 12.89 -2.84
CA LEU A 539 -26.52 12.97 -3.84
C LEU A 539 -26.03 12.57 -5.24
N GLY A 540 -24.73 12.35 -5.43
CA GLY A 540 -24.15 12.13 -6.76
C GLY A 540 -23.87 13.43 -7.52
N ILE A 541 -23.73 14.56 -6.82
CA ILE A 541 -23.42 15.86 -7.42
C ILE A 541 -21.91 16.11 -7.30
N TYR A 542 -21.29 16.53 -8.41
CA TYR A 542 -19.85 16.71 -8.54
C TYR A 542 -19.46 18.19 -8.50
N ASP A 543 -18.20 18.46 -8.15
CA ASP A 543 -17.54 19.77 -8.29
C ASP A 543 -18.19 20.93 -7.51
N MET A 544 -19.01 20.64 -6.49
CA MET A 544 -19.56 21.67 -5.59
C MET A 544 -18.48 22.26 -4.65
N SER A 545 -17.23 21.85 -4.77
CA SER A 545 -16.05 22.39 -4.09
C SER A 545 -14.91 22.52 -5.10
N GLY A 546 -14.43 23.74 -5.38
CA GLY A 546 -13.34 23.97 -6.34
C GLY A 546 -13.80 24.06 -7.80
N ASN A 547 -12.86 23.79 -8.73
CA ASN A 547 -13.00 23.94 -10.19
C ASN A 547 -13.38 25.36 -10.64
N VAL A 548 -14.65 25.74 -10.65
CA VAL A 548 -15.08 27.14 -10.83
C VAL A 548 -16.08 27.57 -9.76
N TRP A 549 -16.11 28.87 -9.48
CA TRP A 549 -17.20 29.49 -8.74
C TRP A 549 -18.48 29.37 -9.56
N GLU A 550 -19.62 29.22 -8.91
CA GLU A 550 -20.90 29.06 -9.58
C GLU A 550 -21.84 30.23 -9.24
N TRP A 551 -22.33 30.92 -10.26
CA TRP A 551 -23.34 31.96 -10.11
C TRP A 551 -24.65 31.43 -9.49
N CYS A 552 -25.18 32.15 -8.50
CA CYS A 552 -26.51 31.93 -7.93
C CYS A 552 -27.48 33.05 -8.34
N GLN A 553 -28.77 32.81 -8.19
CA GLN A 553 -29.83 33.76 -8.54
C GLN A 553 -29.84 35.00 -7.63
N ASP A 554 -29.48 34.82 -6.37
CA ASP A 554 -29.65 35.80 -5.29
C ASP A 554 -28.80 37.06 -5.49
N TRP A 555 -29.37 38.19 -5.05
CA TRP A 555 -28.55 39.36 -4.69
C TRP A 555 -27.76 39.05 -3.42
N TYR A 556 -26.50 39.47 -3.36
CA TYR A 556 -25.66 39.26 -2.19
C TYR A 556 -26.11 40.18 -1.04
N GLY A 557 -26.42 39.57 0.10
CA GLY A 557 -26.85 40.25 1.32
C GLY A 557 -26.35 39.55 2.58
N LYS A 558 -26.54 40.22 3.72
CA LYS A 558 -26.25 39.65 5.05
C LYS A 558 -27.25 38.55 5.38
N TYR A 559 -26.78 37.49 6.04
CA TYR A 559 -27.68 36.49 6.62
C TYR A 559 -28.49 37.08 7.78
N SER A 560 -29.71 36.55 7.92
CA SER A 560 -30.59 36.79 9.07
C SER A 560 -30.56 35.57 9.97
N SER A 561 -30.75 35.74 11.28
CA SER A 561 -30.90 34.62 12.22
C SER A 561 -32.27 33.93 12.13
N ASN A 562 -33.24 34.52 11.43
CA ASN A 562 -34.60 34.01 11.35
C ASN A 562 -34.67 32.76 10.46
N ALA A 563 -35.60 31.86 10.77
CA ALA A 563 -35.91 30.73 9.90
C ALA A 563 -36.54 31.21 8.58
N GLN A 564 -36.20 30.55 7.48
CA GLN A 564 -36.66 30.93 6.13
C GLN A 564 -37.17 29.70 5.36
N THR A 565 -38.10 29.92 4.44
CA THR A 565 -38.61 28.88 3.52
C THR A 565 -38.42 29.34 2.09
N ASN A 566 -37.73 28.53 1.28
CA ASN A 566 -37.36 28.83 -0.11
C ASN A 566 -36.80 30.25 -0.30
N PRO A 567 -35.79 30.69 0.47
CA PRO A 567 -35.28 32.06 0.37
C PRO A 567 -34.64 32.30 -1.00
N THR A 568 -34.91 33.48 -1.56
CA THR A 568 -34.37 33.94 -2.87
C THR A 568 -33.43 35.15 -2.72
N GLY A 569 -32.95 35.38 -1.49
CA GLY A 569 -32.13 36.53 -1.14
C GLY A 569 -32.93 37.85 -1.08
N PRO A 570 -32.24 38.99 -0.90
CA PRO A 570 -32.83 40.32 -0.95
C PRO A 570 -33.44 40.63 -2.32
N SER A 571 -34.46 41.50 -2.34
CA SER A 571 -35.13 41.92 -3.58
C SER A 571 -34.25 42.79 -4.50
N SER A 572 -33.20 43.41 -3.98
CA SER A 572 -32.27 44.28 -4.70
C SER A 572 -30.87 44.23 -4.09
N GLY A 573 -29.84 44.50 -4.89
CA GLY A 573 -28.45 44.59 -4.41
C GLY A 573 -27.50 45.06 -5.51
N THR A 574 -26.22 45.14 -5.17
CA THR A 574 -25.16 45.55 -6.10
C THR A 574 -24.43 44.35 -6.73
N TYR A 575 -24.25 43.28 -5.96
CA TYR A 575 -23.48 42.09 -6.35
C TYR A 575 -24.36 40.85 -6.32
N ARG A 576 -24.09 39.90 -7.20
CA ARG A 576 -24.75 38.58 -7.21
C ARG A 576 -23.92 37.58 -6.43
N VAL A 577 -24.58 36.60 -5.82
CA VAL A 577 -23.90 35.55 -5.07
C VAL A 577 -23.16 34.60 -6.02
N CYS A 578 -21.94 34.18 -5.63
CA CYS A 578 -21.27 33.02 -6.21
C CYS A 578 -20.82 32.04 -5.10
N ARG A 579 -20.75 30.74 -5.42
CA ARG A 579 -20.49 29.65 -4.46
C ARG A 579 -19.44 28.64 -4.98
N GLY A 580 -18.80 27.88 -4.08
CA GLY A 580 -17.96 26.73 -4.44
C GLY A 580 -16.44 26.90 -4.40
N GLY A 581 -15.91 28.12 -4.54
CA GLY A 581 -14.47 28.32 -4.70
C GLY A 581 -14.03 28.08 -6.14
N GLY A 582 -12.74 27.87 -6.41
CA GLY A 582 -12.28 27.63 -7.78
C GLY A 582 -10.85 27.12 -7.84
N TRP A 583 -10.42 26.73 -9.04
CA TRP A 583 -9.13 26.09 -9.30
C TRP A 583 -7.93 26.89 -8.78
N ASN A 584 -8.02 28.21 -8.68
CA ASN A 584 -6.95 29.09 -8.21
C ASN A 584 -7.09 29.52 -6.74
N TYR A 585 -8.07 29.04 -5.98
CA TYR A 585 -8.28 29.47 -4.60
C TYR A 585 -7.78 28.46 -3.56
N GLY A 586 -7.51 28.97 -2.36
CA GLY A 586 -7.16 28.19 -1.16
C GLY A 586 -8.27 27.24 -0.72
N ALA A 587 -7.89 26.18 -0.01
CA ALA A 587 -8.83 25.17 0.51
C ALA A 587 -9.95 25.78 1.37
N ARG A 588 -9.67 26.86 2.11
CA ARG A 588 -10.66 27.61 2.89
C ARG A 588 -11.81 28.14 2.04
N CYS A 589 -11.58 28.45 0.76
CA CYS A 589 -12.59 28.98 -0.16
C CYS A 589 -13.50 27.90 -0.75
N CYS A 590 -13.12 26.61 -0.67
CA CYS A 590 -13.88 25.51 -1.26
C CYS A 590 -14.92 24.89 -0.31
N ARG A 591 -15.02 25.39 0.93
CA ARG A 591 -15.97 24.91 1.94
C ARG A 591 -17.40 25.13 1.48
N SER A 592 -18.30 24.20 1.80
CA SER A 592 -19.70 24.28 1.34
C SER A 592 -20.45 25.50 1.88
N ALA A 593 -19.99 26.12 2.97
CA ALA A 593 -20.56 27.35 3.53
C ALA A 593 -19.95 28.65 2.96
N ASN A 594 -18.83 28.60 2.22
CA ASN A 594 -18.13 29.80 1.79
C ASN A 594 -18.92 30.62 0.75
N ARG A 595 -19.09 31.92 1.01
CA ARG A 595 -19.86 32.84 0.17
C ARG A 595 -18.93 33.80 -0.57
N GLY A 596 -19.03 33.80 -1.90
CA GLY A 596 -18.46 34.83 -2.76
C GLY A 596 -19.55 35.76 -3.29
N ASN A 597 -19.12 36.85 -3.91
CA ASN A 597 -19.99 37.72 -4.70
C ASN A 597 -19.17 38.45 -5.75
N ASP A 598 -19.82 38.83 -6.83
CA ASP A 598 -19.23 39.66 -7.88
C ASP A 598 -20.33 40.47 -8.61
N SER A 599 -19.93 41.47 -9.39
CA SER A 599 -20.84 42.30 -10.18
C SER A 599 -21.56 41.43 -11.22
N PRO A 600 -22.86 41.64 -11.50
CA PRO A 600 -23.59 40.84 -12.48
C PRO A 600 -22.98 40.85 -13.90
N ASP A 601 -22.16 41.85 -14.23
CA ASP A 601 -21.45 41.98 -15.50
C ASP A 601 -20.02 41.41 -15.48
N SER A 602 -19.50 41.05 -14.30
CA SER A 602 -18.15 40.49 -14.16
C SER A 602 -18.02 39.15 -14.85
N ARG A 603 -16.84 38.92 -15.43
CA ARG A 603 -16.43 37.66 -16.07
C ARG A 603 -15.07 37.30 -15.52
N SER A 604 -14.87 36.03 -15.22
CA SER A 604 -13.58 35.53 -14.77
C SER A 604 -13.34 34.10 -15.25
N ASN A 605 -12.08 33.71 -15.38
CA ASN A 605 -11.66 32.38 -15.82
C ASN A 605 -11.78 31.28 -14.74
N ASN A 606 -12.44 31.61 -13.64
CA ASN A 606 -12.72 30.74 -12.52
C ASN A 606 -14.18 30.90 -12.05
N LEU A 607 -15.07 31.43 -12.90
CA LEU A 607 -16.46 31.71 -12.59
C LEU A 607 -17.37 31.23 -13.73
N GLY A 608 -18.23 30.27 -13.42
CA GLY A 608 -19.19 29.62 -14.31
C GLY A 608 -20.57 29.53 -13.67
N LEU A 609 -21.30 28.45 -13.98
CA LEU A 609 -22.68 28.25 -13.52
C LEU A 609 -23.06 26.77 -13.41
N ARG A 610 -24.12 26.52 -12.64
CA ARG A 610 -24.86 25.26 -12.59
C ARG A 610 -26.35 25.53 -12.75
N LEU A 611 -27.08 24.56 -13.28
CA LEU A 611 -28.51 24.67 -13.51
C LEU A 611 -29.33 24.11 -12.35
N VAL A 612 -30.50 24.72 -12.12
CA VAL A 612 -31.63 24.11 -11.41
C VAL A 612 -32.80 24.00 -12.37
N LEU A 613 -33.56 22.91 -12.28
CA LEU A 613 -34.83 22.70 -12.95
C LEU A 613 -35.93 22.67 -11.88
N SER A 614 -36.90 23.57 -12.04
CA SER A 614 -38.07 23.62 -11.16
C SER A 614 -39.00 22.45 -11.48
N GLU A 615 -39.73 21.94 -10.47
CA GLU A 615 -40.82 20.98 -10.69
C GLU A 615 -41.94 21.56 -11.58
#